data_AF-A0A964AVB5-F1
#
_entry.id   AF-A0A964AVB5-F1
#
_cell.length_a   1.000
_cell.length_b   1.000
_cell.length_c   1.000
_cell.angle_alpha   90.00
_cell.angle_beta   90.00
_cell.angle_gamma   90.00
#
_symmetry.space_group_name_H-M   'P 1'
#
loop_
_entity.id
_entity.type
_entity.pdbx_description
1 polymer ?
#
loop_
_entity_poly.entity_id
_entity_poly.type
_entity_poly.pdbx_seq_one_letter_code
_entity_poly.pdbx_strand_id
1 'polypeptide(L)'
;MDRTQPVAHIMTREVVSVQVDQKLSDARRVLAEHPFHHVPVLRGRLLVGVLSPADILPLTLEAYIGDPATVAAHLDAAHTIEGVMTHEPLTVQPAEPLIRAAELLAEGAFHSLPVVDGKGELVGIITSTDILRVVVAG
;
A
#
# COMPACT_ATOMS: atom_id res chain seq x y z
N MET A 1 -16.22 18.46 9.43
CA MET A 1 -14.80 18.17 9.21
C MET A 1 -13.98 19.46 9.18
N ASP A 2 -13.05 19.63 10.13
CA ASP A 2 -12.01 20.65 9.99
C ASP A 2 -10.95 20.16 9.00
N ARG A 3 -10.95 20.76 7.80
CA ARG A 3 -10.10 20.37 6.67
C ARG A 3 -8.61 20.67 6.89
N THR A 4 -8.30 21.47 7.92
CA THR A 4 -6.94 21.88 8.28
C THR A 4 -6.30 20.94 9.30
N GLN A 5 -7.07 19.99 9.86
CA GLN A 5 -6.52 19.00 10.77
C GLN A 5 -5.40 18.19 10.09
N PRO A 6 -4.37 17.77 10.84
CA PRO A 6 -3.29 16.96 10.29
C PRO A 6 -3.74 15.55 9.88
N VAL A 7 -3.12 14.98 8.84
CA VAL A 7 -3.29 13.58 8.42
C VAL A 7 -3.10 12.60 9.58
N ALA A 8 -2.14 12.88 10.47
CA ALA A 8 -1.89 12.06 11.66
C ALA A 8 -3.11 11.90 12.58
N HIS A 9 -4.11 12.78 12.50
CA HIS A 9 -5.31 12.69 13.33
C HIS A 9 -6.13 11.44 13.05
N ILE A 10 -6.19 10.98 11.79
CA ILE A 10 -7.06 9.86 11.38
C ILE A 10 -6.33 8.72 10.66
N MET A 11 -5.04 8.89 10.32
CA MET A 11 -4.28 7.83 9.66
C MET A 11 -4.23 6.55 10.51
N THR A 12 -4.19 5.41 9.84
CA THR A 12 -3.88 4.12 10.46
C THR A 12 -2.37 4.04 10.71
N ARG A 13 -1.97 3.75 11.96
CA ARG A 13 -0.55 3.68 12.39
C ARG A 13 0.02 2.27 12.33
N GLU A 14 -0.79 1.27 12.63
CA GLU A 14 -0.40 -0.13 12.54
C GLU A 14 -0.59 -0.59 11.09
N VAL A 15 0.44 -0.35 10.28
CA VAL A 15 0.40 -0.64 8.86
C VAL A 15 1.03 -2.00 8.60
N VAL A 16 0.24 -2.91 8.06
CA VAL A 16 0.78 -4.15 7.48
C VAL A 16 1.62 -3.76 6.28
N SER A 17 2.86 -4.22 6.24
CA SER A 17 3.84 -3.91 5.19
C SER A 17 4.65 -5.16 4.84
N VAL A 18 5.32 -5.12 3.70
CA VAL A 18 6.23 -6.17 3.23
C VAL A 18 7.63 -5.61 3.04
N GLN A 19 8.65 -6.44 3.19
CA GLN A 19 10.03 -6.04 2.88
C GLN A 19 10.35 -6.26 1.40
N VAL A 20 11.17 -5.40 0.81
CA VAL A 20 11.52 -5.45 -0.61
C VAL A 20 12.27 -6.73 -1.02
N ASP A 21 12.96 -7.37 -0.06
CA ASP A 21 13.77 -8.57 -0.23
C ASP A 21 13.03 -9.87 0.12
N GLN A 22 11.78 -9.80 0.58
CA GLN A 22 10.98 -11.00 0.85
C GLN A 22 10.39 -11.58 -0.44
N LYS A 23 9.87 -12.81 -0.35
CA LYS A 23 9.26 -13.52 -1.47
C LYS A 23 7.97 -12.85 -1.94
N LEU A 24 7.77 -12.82 -3.26
CA LEU A 24 6.55 -12.28 -3.86
C LEU A 24 5.32 -13.13 -3.47
N SER A 25 5.49 -14.44 -3.33
CA SER A 25 4.43 -15.34 -2.86
C SER A 25 3.94 -15.00 -1.44
N ASP A 26 4.83 -14.54 -0.55
CA ASP A 26 4.47 -14.09 0.79
C ASP A 26 3.69 -12.77 0.74
N ALA A 27 4.10 -11.82 -0.11
CA ALA A 27 3.35 -10.58 -0.32
C ALA A 27 1.94 -10.84 -0.90
N ARG A 28 1.82 -11.79 -1.84
CA ARG A 28 0.52 -12.25 -2.36
C ARG A 28 -0.37 -12.82 -1.26
N ARG A 29 0.19 -13.62 -0.35
CA ARG A 29 -0.55 -14.17 0.79
C ARG A 29 -1.04 -13.05 1.71
N VAL A 30 -0.18 -12.08 2.05
CA VAL A 30 -0.56 -10.90 2.85
C VAL A 30 -1.75 -10.19 2.22
N LEU A 31 -1.71 -9.90 0.91
CA LEU A 31 -2.82 -9.23 0.21
C LEU A 31 -4.11 -10.07 0.14
N ALA A 32 -4.01 -11.40 0.14
CA ALA A 32 -5.18 -12.29 0.09
C ALA A 32 -5.87 -12.48 1.45
N GLU A 33 -5.11 -12.38 2.54
CA GLU A 33 -5.58 -12.63 3.91
C GLU A 33 -6.18 -11.39 4.59
N HIS A 34 -5.99 -10.21 4.00
CA HIS A 34 -6.38 -8.94 4.61
C HIS A 34 -7.44 -8.20 3.80
N PRO A 35 -8.25 -7.33 4.44
CA PRO A 35 -9.32 -6.58 3.77
C PRO A 35 -8.82 -5.37 2.96
N PHE A 36 -7.51 -5.14 2.90
CA PHE A 36 -6.92 -4.02 2.16
C PHE A 36 -6.38 -4.46 0.79
N HIS A 37 -6.34 -3.51 -0.14
CA HIS A 37 -5.91 -3.77 -1.52
C HIS A 37 -4.50 -3.26 -1.83
N HIS A 38 -3.85 -2.55 -0.92
CA HIS A 38 -2.49 -2.05 -1.11
C HIS A 38 -1.66 -2.32 0.13
N VAL A 39 -0.43 -2.77 -0.07
CA VAL A 39 0.56 -3.00 0.98
C VAL A 39 1.81 -2.18 0.69
N PRO A 40 2.26 -1.32 1.61
CA PRO A 40 3.54 -0.64 1.49
C PRO A 40 4.71 -1.62 1.44
N VAL A 41 5.65 -1.36 0.53
CA VAL A 41 6.90 -2.10 0.42
C VAL A 41 8.02 -1.28 1.06
N LEU A 42 8.74 -1.89 2.00
CA LEU A 42 9.77 -1.24 2.78
C LEU A 42 11.16 -1.82 2.51
N ARG A 43 12.18 -0.97 2.63
CA ARG A 43 13.57 -1.39 2.86
C ARG A 43 13.93 -1.03 4.29
N GLY A 44 13.82 -1.99 5.20
CA GLY A 44 13.82 -1.71 6.63
C GLY A 44 12.59 -0.89 7.02
N ARG A 45 12.79 0.39 7.32
CA ARG A 45 11.71 1.36 7.63
C ARG A 45 11.36 2.29 6.48
N LEU A 46 12.22 2.39 5.47
CA LEU A 46 12.04 3.32 4.36
C LEU A 46 10.99 2.79 3.40
N LEU A 47 10.04 3.64 3.02
CA LEU A 47 9.09 3.31 1.96
C LEU A 47 9.80 3.34 0.61
N VAL A 48 9.73 2.23 -0.13
CA VAL A 48 10.35 2.11 -1.46
C VAL A 48 9.35 1.78 -2.57
N GLY A 49 8.14 1.37 -2.22
CA GLY A 49 7.09 1.10 -3.20
C GLY A 49 5.76 0.73 -2.56
N VAL A 50 4.79 0.39 -3.41
CA VAL A 50 3.51 -0.21 -3.02
C VAL A 50 3.21 -1.41 -3.90
N LEU A 51 2.53 -2.39 -3.33
CA LEU A 51 2.02 -3.56 -4.03
C LEU A 51 0.52 -3.69 -3.84
N SER A 52 -0.16 -4.17 -4.86
CA SER A 52 -1.59 -4.43 -4.89
C SER A 52 -1.88 -5.74 -5.63
N PRO A 53 -3.10 -6.29 -5.52
CA PRO A 53 -3.52 -7.41 -6.35
C PRO A 53 -3.39 -7.13 -7.85
N ALA A 54 -3.53 -5.87 -8.29
CA ALA A 54 -3.40 -5.50 -9.70
C ALA A 54 -1.97 -5.69 -10.24
N ASP A 55 -0.96 -5.61 -9.38
CA ASP A 55 0.45 -5.82 -9.77
C ASP A 55 0.78 -7.32 -9.86
N ILE A 56 0.17 -8.14 -9.01
CA ILE A 56 0.50 -9.58 -8.89
C ILE A 56 -0.37 -10.45 -9.80
N LEU A 57 -1.67 -10.13 -9.93
CA LEU A 57 -2.64 -10.97 -10.63
C LEU A 57 -2.23 -11.29 -12.09
N PRO A 58 -1.73 -10.32 -12.90
CA PRO A 58 -1.30 -10.59 -14.26
C PRO A 58 -0.17 -11.63 -14.34
N LEU A 59 0.72 -11.68 -13.34
CA LEU A 59 1.86 -12.61 -13.28
C LEU A 59 1.41 -14.04 -12.93
N THR A 60 0.25 -14.18 -12.29
CA THR A 60 -0.32 -15.49 -11.98
C THR A 60 -1.15 -16.07 -13.13
N LEU A 61 -1.47 -15.25 -14.14
CA LEU A 61 -2.32 -15.66 -15.27
C LEU A 61 -1.62 -16.68 -16.19
N GLU A 62 -0.29 -16.65 -16.29
CA GLU A 62 0.48 -17.68 -17.01
C GLU A 62 0.51 -19.01 -16.23
N ALA A 63 0.29 -18.96 -14.91
CA ALA A 63 0.28 -20.11 -14.02
C ALA A 63 -1.13 -20.69 -13.75
N TYR A 64 -2.15 -20.30 -14.52
CA TYR A 64 -3.59 -20.55 -14.26
C TYR A 64 -4.05 -22.03 -14.32
N ILE A 65 -3.14 -22.98 -14.28
CA ILE A 65 -3.42 -24.42 -14.40
C ILE A 65 -2.82 -25.23 -13.22
N GLY A 66 -2.24 -24.56 -12.21
CA GLY A 66 -1.56 -25.20 -11.08
C GLY A 66 -2.26 -25.01 -9.73
N ASP A 67 -1.89 -25.84 -8.75
CA ASP A 67 -2.30 -25.66 -7.35
C ASP A 67 -1.58 -24.43 -6.72
N PRO A 68 -2.06 -23.91 -5.57
CA PRO A 68 -1.48 -22.71 -4.94
C PRO A 68 0.03 -22.78 -4.65
N ALA A 69 0.59 -23.97 -4.38
CA ALA A 69 2.02 -24.13 -4.12
C ALA A 69 2.83 -24.01 -5.42
N THR A 70 2.31 -24.55 -6.53
CA THR A 70 2.91 -24.39 -7.86
C THR A 70 2.93 -22.91 -8.28
N VAL A 71 1.83 -22.18 -8.05
CA VAL A 71 1.78 -20.73 -8.33
C VAL A 71 2.79 -19.96 -7.48
N ALA A 72 2.89 -20.28 -6.19
CA ALA A 72 3.85 -19.63 -5.29
C ALA A 72 5.31 -19.87 -5.74
N ALA A 73 5.66 -21.11 -6.08
CA ALA A 73 6.99 -21.45 -6.55
C ALA A 73 7.35 -20.73 -7.87
N HIS A 74 6.39 -20.62 -8.79
CA HIS A 74 6.59 -19.88 -10.04
C HIS A 74 6.82 -18.39 -9.81
N LEU A 75 5.99 -17.75 -8.98
CA LEU A 75 6.15 -16.33 -8.63
C LEU A 75 7.54 -16.05 -8.07
N ASP A 76 7.99 -16.86 -7.10
CA ASP A 76 9.26 -16.66 -6.42
C ASP A 76 10.47 -16.95 -7.30
N ALA A 77 10.31 -17.78 -8.34
CA ALA A 77 11.39 -18.11 -9.28
C ALA A 77 11.51 -17.06 -10.40
N ALA A 78 10.40 -16.48 -10.85
CA ALA A 78 10.36 -15.60 -12.01
C ALA A 78 10.40 -14.11 -11.65
N HIS A 79 9.98 -13.73 -10.44
CA HIS A 79 9.75 -12.35 -10.07
C HIS A 79 10.23 -12.01 -8.65
N THR A 80 10.57 -10.75 -8.45
CA THR A 80 10.88 -10.17 -7.14
C THR A 80 9.86 -9.09 -6.80
N ILE A 81 9.72 -8.75 -5.51
CA ILE A 81 8.89 -7.60 -5.11
C ILE A 81 9.40 -6.32 -5.74
N GLU A 82 10.72 -6.08 -5.74
CA GLU A 82 11.32 -4.88 -6.34
C GLU A 82 11.01 -4.76 -7.84
N GLY A 83 10.94 -5.87 -8.59
CA GLY A 83 10.64 -5.86 -10.02
C GLY A 83 9.16 -5.72 -10.37
N VAL A 84 8.27 -5.84 -9.38
CA VAL A 84 6.80 -5.86 -9.58
C VAL A 84 6.10 -4.68 -8.92
N MET A 85 6.66 -4.14 -7.84
CA MET A 85 6.05 -3.05 -7.10
C MET A 85 5.91 -1.77 -7.94
N THR A 86 4.91 -0.97 -7.61
CA THR A 86 4.88 0.42 -8.06
C THR A 86 5.91 1.21 -7.25
N HIS A 87 6.92 1.73 -7.94
CA HIS A 87 7.97 2.57 -7.36
C HIS A 87 7.47 4.00 -7.13
N GLU A 88 8.14 4.70 -6.21
CA GLU A 88 7.91 6.13 -5.93
C GLU A 88 6.41 6.49 -5.77
N PRO A 89 5.68 5.79 -4.87
CA PRO A 89 4.29 6.09 -4.63
C PRO A 89 4.14 7.52 -4.13
N LEU A 90 3.03 8.18 -4.50
CA LEU A 90 2.68 9.45 -3.87
C LEU A 90 2.47 9.25 -2.37
N THR A 91 3.06 10.14 -1.58
CA THR A 91 3.01 10.10 -0.13
C THR A 91 2.54 11.44 0.43
N VAL A 92 2.12 11.42 1.69
CA VAL A 92 1.91 12.63 2.50
C VAL A 92 2.68 12.54 3.81
N GLN A 93 2.94 13.67 4.44
CA GLN A 93 3.52 13.76 5.77
C GLN A 93 2.43 13.79 6.86
N PRO A 94 2.73 13.33 8.09
CA PRO A 94 1.76 13.29 9.17
C PRO A 94 1.20 14.67 9.56
N ALA A 95 1.99 15.74 9.35
CA ALA A 95 1.61 17.11 9.66
C ALA A 95 0.86 17.82 8.52
N GLU A 96 0.81 17.25 7.32
CA GLU A 96 0.07 17.84 6.20
C GLU A 96 -1.44 17.87 6.50
N PRO A 97 -2.17 18.87 5.98
CA PRO A 97 -3.59 19.00 6.23
C PRO A 97 -4.39 17.91 5.50
N LEU A 98 -5.48 17.45 6.10
CA LEU A 98 -6.34 16.40 5.52
C LEU A 98 -6.85 16.73 4.12
N ILE A 99 -7.09 18.01 3.82
CA ILE A 99 -7.49 18.43 2.47
C ILE A 99 -6.48 18.02 1.41
N ARG A 100 -5.18 18.04 1.73
CA ARG A 100 -4.13 17.66 0.78
C ARG A 100 -4.18 16.18 0.44
N ALA A 101 -4.38 15.33 1.45
CA ALA A 101 -4.57 13.89 1.23
C ALA A 101 -5.86 13.62 0.44
N ALA A 102 -6.95 14.33 0.74
CA ALA A 102 -8.22 14.19 0.02
C ALA A 102 -8.12 14.58 -1.46
N GLU A 103 -7.43 15.68 -1.79
CA GLU A 103 -7.17 16.10 -3.17
C GLU A 103 -6.40 15.02 -3.94
N LEU A 104 -5.29 14.55 -3.38
CA LEU A 104 -4.47 13.50 -3.99
C LEU A 104 -5.26 12.20 -4.24
N LEU A 105 -6.09 11.80 -3.28
CA LEU A 105 -6.94 10.61 -3.39
C LEU A 105 -8.12 10.79 -4.37
N ALA A 106 -8.57 12.03 -4.60
CA ALA A 106 -9.66 12.32 -5.52
C ALA A 106 -9.19 12.46 -6.98
N GLU A 107 -7.98 12.99 -7.18
CA GLU A 107 -7.36 13.18 -8.50
C GLU A 107 -6.62 11.92 -8.98
N GLY A 108 -6.12 11.11 -8.05
CA GLY A 108 -5.34 9.91 -8.33
C GLY A 108 -6.16 8.70 -8.77
N ALA A 109 -5.50 7.76 -9.43
CA ALA A 109 -6.05 6.43 -9.73
C ALA A 109 -5.88 5.43 -8.55
N PHE A 110 -5.58 5.94 -7.36
CA PHE A 110 -5.28 5.16 -6.16
C PHE A 110 -6.19 5.61 -5.01
N HIS A 111 -6.45 4.70 -4.08
CA HIS A 111 -7.37 4.93 -2.95
C HIS A 111 -6.69 4.85 -1.58
N SER A 112 -5.36 4.83 -1.57
CA SER A 112 -4.54 4.83 -0.37
C SER A 112 -3.25 5.62 -0.60
N LEU A 113 -2.84 6.37 0.41
CA LEU A 113 -1.59 7.11 0.47
C LEU A 113 -0.77 6.63 1.67
N PRO A 114 0.47 6.15 1.46
CA PRO A 114 1.43 5.99 2.54
C PRO A 114 1.72 7.34 3.20
N VAL A 115 1.81 7.32 4.53
CA VAL A 115 2.22 8.47 5.33
C VAL A 115 3.64 8.26 5.79
N VAL A 116 4.55 9.16 5.41
CA VAL A 116 5.98 9.06 5.71
C VAL A 116 6.47 10.25 6.52
N ASP A 117 7.48 10.05 7.35
CA ASP A 117 8.13 11.14 8.07
C ASP A 117 9.17 11.89 7.20
N GLY A 118 9.88 12.86 7.81
CA GLY A 118 10.91 13.64 7.11
C GLY A 118 12.14 12.84 6.67
N LYS A 119 12.27 11.57 7.08
CA LYS A 119 13.33 10.66 6.64
C LYS A 119 12.83 9.67 5.57
N GLY A 120 11.55 9.74 5.19
CA GLY A 120 10.92 8.78 4.28
C GLY A 120 10.55 7.46 4.94
N GLU A 121 10.52 7.40 6.27
CA GLU A 121 10.11 6.20 6.99
C GLU A 121 8.58 6.13 7.07
N LEU A 122 8.01 4.94 6.84
CA LEU A 122 6.57 4.74 6.94
C LEU A 122 6.11 4.90 8.39
N VAL A 123 5.16 5.80 8.62
CA VAL A 123 4.55 6.07 9.95
C VAL A 123 3.04 5.86 9.96
N GLY A 124 2.42 5.66 8.80
CA GLY A 124 1.00 5.39 8.70
C GLY A 124 0.54 5.19 7.26
N ILE A 125 -0.77 4.99 7.11
CA ILE A 125 -1.47 4.97 5.83
C ILE A 125 -2.82 5.67 5.99
N ILE A 126 -3.25 6.37 4.95
CA ILE A 126 -4.56 7.02 4.90
C ILE A 126 -5.26 6.64 3.59
N THR A 127 -6.56 6.37 3.66
CA THR A 127 -7.37 5.93 2.52
C THR A 127 -8.53 6.86 2.26
N SER A 128 -9.12 6.76 1.06
CA SER A 128 -10.36 7.48 0.74
C SER A 128 -11.48 7.10 1.71
N THR A 129 -11.49 5.87 2.22
CA THR A 129 -12.46 5.42 3.23
C THR A 129 -12.27 6.13 4.57
N ASP A 130 -11.04 6.38 5.00
CA ASP A 130 -10.77 7.13 6.24
C ASP A 130 -11.30 8.56 6.15
N ILE A 131 -11.09 9.21 4.99
CA ILE A 131 -11.64 10.54 4.70
C ILE A 131 -13.17 10.51 4.75
N LEU A 132 -13.81 9.54 4.08
CA LEU A 132 -15.27 9.40 4.07
C LEU A 132 -15.85 9.18 5.47
N ARG A 133 -15.19 8.40 6.33
CA ARG A 133 -15.66 8.20 7.72
C ARG A 133 -15.73 9.50 8.50
N VAL A 134 -14.75 10.40 8.33
CA VAL A 134 -14.76 11.71 8.99
C VAL A 134 -15.88 12.62 8.46
N VAL A 135 -16.17 12.54 7.15
CA VAL A 135 -17.25 13.31 6.53
C VAL A 135 -18.62 12.84 7.00
N VAL A 136 -18.83 11.53 7.18
CA VAL A 136 -20.12 10.98 7.63
C VAL A 136 -20.31 11.13 9.15
N ALA A 137 -19.23 11.13 9.93
CA ALA A 137 -19.30 11.24 11.39
C ALA A 137 -19.45 12.67 11.93
N GLY A 138 -19.41 13.70 11.08
CA GLY A 138 -19.51 15.11 11.47
C GLY A 138 -20.60 15.84 10.73
#